data_AF-K7M9X2-F1
#
_entry.id   AF-K7M9X2-F1
#
_cell.length_a   1.000
_cell.length_b   1.000
_cell.length_c   1.000
_cell.angle_alpha   90.00
_cell.angle_beta   90.00
_cell.angle_gamma   90.00
#
_symmetry.space_group_name_H-M   'P 1'
#
loop_
_entity.id
_entity.type
_entity.pdbx_description
1 polymer ?
#
loop_
_entity_poly.entity_id
_entity_poly.type
_entity_poly.pdbx_seq_one_letter_code
_entity_poly.pdbx_strand_id
1 'polypeptide(L)'
;MIYNTKEKRKGLRPSDSKACREKMRRDRLNDRFMELGSILDPRKPLKMDKAVILSDAVRVVSQLREEAQKLRESTENLQEKINALKVCKLM
;
A
#
# COMPACT_ATOMS: atom_id res chain seq x y z
N MET A 1 3.97 22.99 58.06
CA MET A 1 2.97 22.00 57.57
C MET A 1 3.38 21.57 56.18
N ILE A 2 3.85 20.34 56.00
CA ILE A 2 4.19 19.79 54.68
C ILE A 2 2.97 19.01 54.20
N TYR A 3 2.13 19.67 53.40
CA TYR A 3 1.00 19.01 52.75
C TYR A 3 1.52 18.19 51.58
N ASN A 4 1.52 16.86 51.74
CA ASN A 4 1.82 15.91 50.66
C ASN A 4 0.61 15.82 49.71
N THR A 5 0.64 16.53 48.59
CA THR A 5 -0.30 16.36 47.46
C THR A 5 0.26 15.34 46.47
N LYS A 6 0.12 14.04 46.77
CA LYS A 6 0.13 13.00 45.73
C LYS A 6 -1.29 12.81 45.23
N GLU A 7 -1.70 13.72 44.36
CA GLU A 7 -2.97 13.66 43.66
C GLU A 7 -2.97 12.44 42.72
N LYS A 8 -3.78 11.44 43.09
CA LYS A 8 -4.06 10.24 42.31
C LYS A 8 -4.50 10.65 40.90
N ARG A 9 -3.66 10.39 39.90
CA ARG A 9 -4.06 10.42 38.49
C ARG A 9 -5.19 9.40 38.33
N LYS A 10 -6.44 9.89 38.23
CA LYS A 10 -7.60 9.11 37.79
C LYS A 10 -7.19 8.33 36.54
N GLY A 11 -7.45 7.02 36.52
CA GLY A 11 -7.09 6.11 35.44
C GLY A 11 -7.68 6.60 34.11
N LEU A 12 -6.90 7.39 33.39
CA LEU A 12 -7.22 7.88 32.06
C LEU A 12 -7.16 6.65 31.15
N ARG A 13 -8.28 6.31 30.49
CA ARG A 13 -8.27 5.19 29.53
C ARG A 13 -7.14 5.46 28.55
N PRO A 14 -6.38 4.45 28.08
CA PRO A 14 -5.29 4.69 27.15
C PRO A 14 -5.73 5.63 26.02
N SER A 15 -6.95 5.51 25.49
CA SER A 15 -7.53 6.38 24.46
C SER A 15 -7.60 7.88 24.75
N ASP A 16 -7.58 8.33 26.01
CA ASP A 16 -8.07 9.68 26.35
C ASP A 16 -6.95 10.73 26.37
N SER A 17 -5.69 10.32 26.44
CA SER A 17 -4.56 11.26 26.33
C SER A 17 -4.29 11.63 24.87
N LYS A 18 -3.96 12.91 24.62
CA LYS A 18 -3.47 13.39 23.30
C LYS A 18 -2.29 12.54 22.80
N ALA A 19 -1.40 12.16 23.72
CA ALA A 19 -0.23 11.33 23.42
C ALA A 19 -0.61 9.93 22.91
N CYS A 20 -1.59 9.26 23.54
CA CYS A 20 -2.00 7.95 23.09
C CYS A 20 -2.77 7.98 21.76
N ARG A 21 -3.63 8.99 21.54
CA ARG A 21 -4.27 9.16 20.23
C ARG A 21 -3.25 9.31 19.11
N GLU A 22 -2.19 10.07 19.35
CA GLU A 22 -1.09 10.21 18.39
C GLU A 22 -0.31 8.90 18.21
N LYS A 23 -0.05 8.16 19.30
CA LYS A 23 0.55 6.81 19.20
C LYS A 23 -0.28 5.90 18.30
N MET A 24 -1.58 5.81 18.53
CA MET A 24 -2.49 5.00 17.69
C MET A 24 -2.50 5.44 16.23
N ARG A 25 -2.39 6.74 15.95
CA ARG A 25 -2.30 7.26 14.59
C ARG A 25 -0.98 6.84 13.91
N ARG A 26 0.14 6.90 14.63
CA ARG A 26 1.46 6.47 14.12
C ARG A 26 1.52 4.96 13.90
N ASP A 27 0.98 4.18 14.82
CA ASP A 27 0.91 2.72 14.70
C ASP A 27 0.14 2.34 13.42
N ARG A 28 -1.08 2.87 13.23
CA ARG A 28 -1.87 2.65 12.00
C ARG A 28 -1.17 3.10 10.73
N LEU A 29 -0.40 4.19 10.77
CA LEU A 29 0.37 4.65 9.62
C LEU A 29 1.51 3.69 9.31
N ASN A 30 2.23 3.22 10.34
CA ASN A 30 3.31 2.27 10.17
C ASN A 30 2.79 0.94 9.64
N ASP A 31 1.66 0.44 10.13
CA ASP A 31 1.03 -0.80 9.64
C ASP A 31 0.76 -0.73 8.13
N ARG A 32 0.28 0.42 7.61
CA ARG A 32 0.08 0.63 6.17
C ARG A 32 1.39 0.63 5.38
N PHE A 33 2.46 1.20 5.92
CA PHE A 33 3.79 1.14 5.28
C PHE A 33 4.32 -0.30 5.26
N MET A 34 4.08 -1.07 6.31
CA MET A 34 4.47 -2.48 6.40
C MET A 34 3.71 -3.33 5.38
N GLU A 35 2.39 -3.15 5.31
CA GLU A 35 1.53 -3.81 4.32
C GLU A 35 1.98 -3.49 2.90
N LEU A 36 2.16 -2.20 2.57
CA LEU A 36 2.65 -1.78 1.26
C LEU A 36 4.02 -2.38 0.95
N GLY A 37 4.95 -2.36 1.90
CA GLY A 37 6.27 -2.98 1.75
C GLY A 37 6.19 -4.48 1.43
N SER A 38 5.31 -5.21 2.12
CA SER A 38 5.11 -6.64 1.91
C SER A 38 4.49 -6.98 0.55
N ILE A 39 3.63 -6.10 0.01
CA ILE A 39 3.04 -6.24 -1.32
C ILE A 39 4.11 -6.02 -2.41
N LEU A 40 4.96 -5.01 -2.23
CA LEU A 40 5.99 -4.67 -3.22
C LEU A 40 7.11 -5.69 -3.28
N ASP A 41 7.53 -6.21 -2.13
CA ASP A 41 8.55 -7.24 -2.06
C ASP A 41 8.33 -8.15 -0.83
N PRO A 42 7.65 -9.30 -1.03
CA PRO A 42 7.41 -10.26 0.04
C PRO A 42 8.68 -10.85 0.66
N ARG A 43 9.84 -10.66 0.02
CA ARG A 43 11.14 -11.22 0.46
C ARG A 43 11.98 -10.20 1.20
N LYS A 44 11.62 -8.91 1.21
CA LYS A 44 12.40 -7.85 1.87
C LYS A 44 12.13 -7.75 3.37
N PRO A 45 13.12 -7.28 4.15
CA PRO A 45 12.96 -7.11 5.59
C PRO A 45 11.84 -6.14 5.97
N LEU A 46 11.16 -6.46 7.08
CA LEU A 46 10.08 -5.69 7.71
C LEU A 46 10.48 -4.27 8.20
N LYS A 47 11.63 -3.73 7.80
CA LYS A 47 12.17 -2.43 8.25
C LYS A 47 12.70 -1.60 7.08
N MET A 48 11.99 -1.61 5.96
CA MET A 48 12.35 -0.77 4.82
C MET A 48 12.17 0.72 5.14
N ASP A 49 13.06 1.53 4.58
CA ASP A 49 12.96 2.99 4.63
C ASP A 49 11.67 3.46 3.93
N LYS A 50 10.95 4.41 4.54
CA LYS A 50 9.65 4.87 4.04
C LYS A 50 9.75 5.53 2.66
N ALA A 51 10.84 6.25 2.38
CA ALA A 51 11.06 6.86 1.07
C ALA A 51 11.27 5.77 0.01
N VAL A 52 12.01 4.71 0.35
CA VAL A 52 12.23 3.56 -0.55
C VAL A 52 10.92 2.84 -0.86
N ILE A 53 10.09 2.57 0.16
CA ILE A 53 8.75 1.96 -0.03
C ILE A 53 7.92 2.79 -1.01
N LEU A 54 7.89 4.11 -0.84
CA LEU A 54 7.11 5.00 -1.71
C LEU A 54 7.66 5.04 -3.14
N SER A 55 8.99 5.13 -3.30
CA SER A 55 9.60 5.12 -4.63
C SER A 55 9.39 3.80 -5.36
N ASP A 56 9.51 2.66 -4.66
CA ASP A 56 9.25 1.34 -5.22
C ASP A 56 7.76 1.20 -5.59
N ALA A 57 6.84 1.70 -4.76
CA ALA A 57 5.41 1.71 -5.06
C ALA A 57 5.09 2.46 -6.36
N VAL A 58 5.62 3.67 -6.51
CA VAL A 58 5.43 4.48 -7.73
C VAL A 58 5.97 3.75 -8.95
N ARG A 59 7.17 3.17 -8.85
CA ARG A 59 7.79 2.41 -9.95
C ARG A 59 6.92 1.21 -10.36
N VAL A 60 6.50 0.39 -9.40
CA VAL A 60 5.70 -0.82 -9.65
C VAL A 60 4.34 -0.47 -10.24
N VAL A 61 3.67 0.58 -9.75
CA VAL A 61 2.39 1.03 -10.32
C VAL A 61 2.56 1.48 -11.78
N SER A 62 3.61 2.22 -12.10
CA SER A 62 3.88 2.63 -13.49
C SER A 62 4.14 1.42 -14.39
N GLN A 63 4.98 0.46 -13.94
CA GLN A 63 5.26 -0.77 -14.68
C GLN A 63 3.99 -1.59 -14.94
N LEU A 64 3.16 -1.81 -13.91
CA LEU A 64 1.90 -2.55 -14.05
C LEU A 64 0.92 -1.85 -15.01
N ARG A 65 0.89 -0.51 -15.05
CA ARG A 65 0.05 0.24 -16.00
C ARG A 65 0.54 0.07 -17.45
N GLU A 66 1.85 0.10 -17.67
CA GLU A 66 2.45 -0.16 -18.98
C GLU A 66 2.23 -1.61 -19.44
N GLU A 67 2.42 -2.59 -18.54
CA GLU A 67 2.14 -4.00 -18.82
C GLU A 67 0.67 -4.23 -19.16
N ALA A 68 -0.24 -3.63 -18.39
CA ALA A 68 -1.67 -3.69 -18.67
C ALA A 68 -2.03 -3.05 -20.03
N GLN A 69 -1.34 -1.99 -20.44
CA GLN A 69 -1.52 -1.39 -21.76
C GLN A 69 -1.04 -2.32 -22.88
N LYS A 70 0.18 -2.85 -22.78
CA LYS A 70 0.73 -3.81 -23.76
C LYS A 70 -0.15 -5.04 -23.89
N LEU A 71 -0.72 -5.53 -22.78
CA LEU A 71 -1.62 -6.68 -22.81
C LEU A 71 -2.94 -6.36 -23.52
N ARG A 72 -3.50 -5.16 -23.35
CA ARG A 72 -4.68 -4.71 -24.12
C ARG A 72 -4.38 -4.64 -25.61
N GLU A 73 -3.29 -3.97 -26.00
CA GLU A 73 -2.87 -3.86 -27.40
C GLU A 73 -2.64 -5.24 -28.04
N SER A 74 -2.01 -6.17 -27.31
CA SER A 74 -1.82 -7.54 -27.80
C SER A 74 -3.14 -8.29 -27.94
N THR A 75 -4.09 -8.09 -27.02
CA THR A 75 -5.41 -8.73 -27.08
C THR A 75 -6.20 -8.22 -28.27
N GLU A 76 -6.18 -6.90 -28.51
CA GLU A 76 -6.82 -6.25 -29.66
C GLU A 76 -6.21 -6.77 -30.98
N ASN A 77 -4.87 -6.80 -31.09
CA ASN A 77 -4.19 -7.31 -32.29
C ASN A 77 -4.51 -8.79 -32.58
N LEU A 78 -4.58 -9.63 -31.54
CA LEU A 78 -4.97 -11.04 -31.70
C LEU A 78 -6.43 -11.15 -32.14
N GLN A 79 -7.33 -10.34 -31.60
CA GLN A 79 -8.73 -10.33 -32.00
C GLN A 79 -8.92 -9.90 -33.46
N GLU A 80 -8.18 -8.90 -33.92
CA GLU A 80 -8.13 -8.50 -35.33
C GLU A 80 -7.67 -9.63 -36.24
N LYS A 81 -6.58 -10.32 -35.88
CA LYS A 81 -6.07 -11.49 -36.63
C LYS A 81 -7.09 -12.63 -36.68
N ILE A 82 -7.76 -12.93 -35.56
CA ILE A 82 -8.82 -13.94 -35.51
C ILE A 82 -9.97 -13.55 -36.44
N ASN A 83 -10.40 -12.29 -36.43
CA ASN A 83 -11.48 -11.81 -37.29
C ASN A 83 -11.09 -11.89 -38.76
N ALA A 84 -9.87 -11.45 -39.13
CA ALA A 84 -9.36 -11.55 -40.49
C ALA A 84 -9.31 -13.00 -40.98
N LEU A 85 -8.81 -13.92 -40.16
CA LEU A 85 -8.78 -15.35 -40.51
C LEU A 85 -10.17 -15.97 -40.66
N LYS A 86 -11.14 -15.57 -39.84
CA LYS A 86 -12.54 -16.00 -39.99
C LYS A 86 -13.15 -15.50 -41.30
N VAL A 87 -12.88 -14.25 -41.68
CA VAL A 87 -13.35 -13.67 -42.95
C VAL A 87 -12.74 -14.41 -44.13
N CYS A 88 -11.42 -14.63 -44.16
CA CYS A 88 -10.75 -15.33 -45.25
C CYS A 88 -11.13 -16.82 -45.38
N LYS A 89 -11.68 -17.44 -44.32
CA LYS A 89 -12.14 -18.85 -44.36
C LYS A 89 -13.62 -19.00 -44.75
N LEU A 90 -14.43 -17.94 -44.60
CA LEU A 90 -15.85 -17.95 -44.93
C LEU A 90 -16.15 -17.40 -46.33
N MET A 91 -15.15 -16.80 -47.00
CA MET A 91 -15.16 -16.49 -48.43
C MET A 91 -14.58 -17.66 -49.22
#